data_AF-A0ABD3Y964-F1
#
_entry.id   AF-A0ABD3Y964-F1
#
_cell.length_a   1.000
_cell.length_b   1.000
_cell.length_c   1.000
_cell.angle_alpha   90.00
_cell.angle_beta   90.00
_cell.angle_gamma   90.00
#
_symmetry.space_group_name_H-M   'P 1'
#
loop_
_entity.id
_entity.type
_entity.pdbx_description
1 polymer ?
#
loop_
_entity_poly.entity_id
_entity_poly.type
_entity_poly.pdbx_seq_one_letter_code
_entity_poly.pdbx_strand_id
1 'polypeptide(L)'
;MSKFLFFILLVVFFCHQAKGNCSENVTLELIKDDIDAQQELEWKDVSNILEQGILQNDSTAYFLSGYILYLGAYNQNPDYKEARKMLSISSDLGNIRAKHILGSFLITSEKAEDVYKGTKLLELSFEEGILDSSVNLYYAYQLGKYGDIAFLKNSLRKASDVGDDEAAILFGQLTLDEAMKKNDSESLFKMVSYLSNRADKQGFSNDMYKNLYYLFFGVYGLRDSPLKNSIYADYYLKKAAENGHEYAIKILNENK
;
A
#
# COMPACT_ATOMS: atom_id res chain seq x y z
N MET A 1 -30.27 38.29 42.90
CA MET A 1 -30.95 37.08 43.42
C MET A 1 -30.56 35.90 42.54
N SER A 2 -30.13 34.82 43.19
CA SER A 2 -29.98 33.42 42.75
C SER A 2 -29.36 33.14 41.37
N LYS A 3 -28.06 32.85 41.30
CA LYS A 3 -27.46 31.49 41.44
C LYS A 3 -27.98 30.49 40.39
N PHE A 4 -27.16 30.23 39.37
CA PHE A 4 -26.81 28.86 38.99
C PHE A 4 -25.39 28.87 38.41
N LEU A 5 -24.44 28.49 39.27
CA LEU A 5 -23.10 28.04 38.89
C LEU A 5 -23.27 26.75 38.09
N PHE A 6 -22.75 26.69 36.86
CA PHE A 6 -22.45 25.42 36.20
C PHE A 6 -20.94 25.24 36.22
N PHE A 7 -20.49 24.50 37.23
CA PHE A 7 -19.10 24.13 37.46
C PHE A 7 -18.83 22.90 36.58
N ILE A 8 -18.37 23.09 35.35
CA ILE A 8 -17.81 21.98 34.56
C ILE A 8 -16.37 21.82 35.03
N LEU A 9 -16.19 20.83 35.89
CA LEU A 9 -14.92 20.32 36.34
C LEU A 9 -14.13 19.86 35.11
N LEU A 10 -13.19 20.70 34.68
CA LEU A 10 -12.17 20.36 33.70
C LEU A 10 -11.25 19.35 34.38
N VAL A 11 -11.56 18.06 34.24
CA VAL A 11 -10.62 16.99 34.58
C VAL A 11 -9.53 17.03 33.51
N VAL A 12 -8.61 17.98 33.68
CA VAL A 12 -7.25 17.86 33.17
C VAL A 12 -6.69 16.66 33.92
N PHE A 13 -6.75 15.47 33.31
CA PHE A 13 -5.94 14.36 33.78
C PHE A 13 -4.48 14.75 33.54
N PHE A 14 -3.91 15.37 34.57
CA PHE A 14 -2.48 15.43 34.79
C PHE A 14 -1.97 13.98 34.81
N CYS A 15 -1.46 13.51 33.68
CA CYS A 15 -0.39 12.52 33.71
C CYS A 15 0.93 13.28 33.61
N HIS A 16 1.25 14.03 34.67
CA HIS A 16 2.59 14.50 34.93
C HIS A 16 3.00 13.92 36.29
N GLN A 17 4.03 13.09 36.24
CA GLN A 17 4.62 12.28 37.32
C GLN A 17 4.01 10.90 37.55
N ALA A 18 4.34 10.00 36.63
CA ALA A 18 4.89 8.70 37.01
C ALA A 18 6.21 8.48 36.25
N LYS A 19 7.29 9.15 36.68
CA LYS A 19 8.65 8.59 36.53
C LYS A 19 8.78 7.47 37.58
N GLY A 20 7.99 6.42 37.39
CA GLY A 20 8.05 5.18 38.12
C GLY A 20 8.21 4.09 37.07
N ASN A 21 9.19 3.21 37.25
CA ASN A 21 9.34 1.96 36.52
C ASN A 21 8.01 1.21 36.45
N CYS A 22 7.22 1.46 35.42
CA CYS A 22 6.40 0.42 34.81
C CYS A 22 7.30 -0.18 33.74
N SER A 23 8.18 -1.12 34.13
CA SER A 23 8.74 -2.02 33.13
C SER A 23 7.57 -2.88 32.66
N GLU A 24 6.78 -2.39 31.71
CA GLU A 24 5.99 -3.28 30.89
C GLU A 24 6.96 -4.33 30.36
N ASN A 25 6.65 -5.61 30.58
CA ASN A 25 7.46 -6.67 30.01
C ASN A 25 7.41 -6.50 28.50
N VAL A 26 8.48 -5.99 27.91
CA VAL A 26 8.57 -5.79 26.47
C VAL A 26 8.35 -7.13 25.78
N THR A 27 7.46 -7.15 24.78
CA THR A 27 7.13 -8.34 24.00
C THR A 27 7.30 -8.05 22.51
N LEU A 28 7.37 -9.10 21.68
CA LEU A 28 7.42 -8.94 20.23
C LEU A 28 6.19 -8.19 19.68
N GLU A 29 5.01 -8.39 20.26
CA GLU A 29 3.81 -7.66 19.83
C GLU A 29 3.89 -6.18 20.20
N LEU A 30 4.38 -5.86 21.41
CA LEU A 30 4.61 -4.47 21.80
C LEU A 30 5.65 -3.78 20.90
N ILE A 31 6.74 -4.47 20.55
CA ILE A 31 7.75 -3.96 19.61
C ILE A 31 7.14 -3.71 18.23
N LYS A 32 6.27 -4.62 17.77
CA LYS A 32 5.58 -4.49 16.48
C LYS A 32 4.67 -3.27 16.45
N ASP A 33 3.99 -2.97 17.54
CA ASP A 33 3.09 -1.81 17.57
C ASP A 33 3.88 -0.50 17.79
N ASP A 34 4.97 -0.54 18.55
CA ASP A 34 5.82 0.64 18.83
C ASP A 34 6.66 1.07 17.61
N ILE A 35 7.14 0.12 16.78
CA ILE A 35 7.95 0.45 15.60
C ILE A 35 7.18 1.30 14.58
N ASP A 36 5.88 1.04 14.44
CA ASP A 36 4.96 1.75 13.54
C ASP A 36 4.44 3.07 14.16
N ALA A 37 4.77 3.31 15.44
CA ALA A 37 4.31 4.46 16.22
C ALA A 37 5.46 5.44 16.52
N GLN A 38 5.69 5.76 17.80
CA GLN A 38 6.65 6.79 18.22
C GLN A 38 8.03 6.23 18.58
N GLN A 39 8.20 4.90 18.58
CA GLN A 39 9.45 4.23 18.95
C GLN A 39 9.89 4.63 20.38
N GLU A 40 8.95 4.55 21.32
CA GLU A 40 9.15 4.95 22.72
C GLU A 40 9.93 3.92 23.52
N LEU A 41 9.99 2.67 23.04
CA LEU A 41 10.75 1.62 23.72
C LEU A 41 12.26 1.87 23.63
N GLU A 42 12.94 1.62 24.75
CA GLU A 42 14.39 1.68 24.82
C GLU A 42 15.02 0.55 23.99
N TRP A 43 15.96 0.91 23.10
CA TRP A 43 16.62 -0.06 22.20
C TRP A 43 17.19 -1.27 22.94
N LYS A 44 17.73 -1.07 24.14
CA LYS A 44 18.29 -2.17 24.95
C LYS A 44 17.24 -3.25 25.26
N ASP A 45 16.01 -2.85 25.55
CA ASP A 45 14.95 -3.80 25.88
C ASP A 45 14.40 -4.45 24.62
N VAL A 46 14.25 -3.66 23.54
CA VAL A 46 13.90 -4.16 22.20
C VAL A 46 14.91 -5.23 21.74
N SER A 47 16.21 -4.92 21.77
CA SER A 47 17.27 -5.82 21.29
C SER A 47 17.32 -7.11 22.10
N ASN A 48 17.17 -7.03 23.42
CA ASN A 48 17.15 -8.21 24.29
C ASN A 48 16.01 -9.18 23.92
N ILE A 49 14.81 -8.67 23.67
CA ILE A 49 13.64 -9.49 23.30
C ILE A 49 13.81 -10.08 21.90
N LEU A 50 14.33 -9.30 20.95
CA LEU A 50 14.60 -9.78 19.59
C LEU A 50 15.67 -10.88 19.59
N GLU A 51 16.76 -10.71 20.33
CA GLU A 51 17.83 -11.71 20.46
C GLU A 51 17.30 -13.01 21.07
N GLN A 52 16.48 -12.93 22.13
CA GLN A 52 15.86 -14.11 22.73
C GLN A 52 14.91 -14.83 21.77
N GLY A 53 14.11 -14.10 20.99
CA GLY A 53 13.24 -14.68 19.98
C GLY A 53 14.02 -15.32 18.83
N ILE A 54 15.10 -14.69 18.37
CA ILE A 54 16.01 -15.25 17.35
C ILE A 54 16.66 -16.54 17.85
N LEU A 55 17.10 -16.60 19.11
CA LEU A 55 17.64 -17.82 19.71
C LEU A 55 16.63 -18.97 19.74
N GLN A 56 15.33 -18.64 19.79
CA GLN A 56 14.23 -19.61 19.75
C GLN A 56 13.73 -19.88 18.31
N ASN A 57 14.39 -19.32 17.29
CA ASN A 57 14.01 -19.42 15.90
C ASN A 57 12.58 -18.90 15.62
N ASP A 58 12.18 -17.83 16.32
CA ASP A 58 10.88 -17.20 16.17
C ASP A 58 10.80 -16.34 14.90
N SER A 59 9.80 -16.61 14.05
CA SER A 59 9.65 -15.92 12.76
C SER A 59 9.32 -14.43 12.92
N THR A 60 8.61 -14.04 13.97
CA THR A 60 8.27 -12.65 14.28
C THR A 60 9.50 -11.89 14.76
N ALA A 61 10.35 -12.49 15.60
CA ALA A 61 11.61 -11.88 16.01
C ALA A 61 12.54 -11.62 14.83
N TYR A 62 12.67 -12.57 13.91
CA TYR A 62 13.40 -12.36 12.65
C TYR A 62 12.77 -11.26 11.78
N PHE A 63 11.43 -11.24 11.66
CA PHE A 63 10.73 -10.20 10.90
C PHE A 63 11.02 -8.81 11.47
N LEU A 64 10.79 -8.60 12.77
CA LEU A 64 10.97 -7.31 13.43
C LEU A 64 12.42 -6.86 13.39
N SER A 65 13.37 -7.76 13.62
CA SER A 65 14.80 -7.44 13.49
C SER A 65 15.15 -6.98 12.07
N GLY A 66 14.66 -7.71 11.05
CA GLY A 66 14.85 -7.34 9.66
C GLY A 66 14.19 -6.02 9.29
N TYR A 67 13.00 -5.75 9.84
CA TYR A 67 12.23 -4.54 9.58
C TYR A 67 12.86 -3.30 10.24
N ILE A 68 13.35 -3.43 11.48
CA ILE A 68 14.13 -2.38 12.16
C ILE A 68 15.38 -2.04 11.37
N LEU A 69 16.15 -3.03 10.93
CA LEU A 69 17.35 -2.84 10.12
C LEU A 69 17.04 -2.24 8.75
N TYR A 70 15.86 -2.51 8.19
CA TYR A 70 15.42 -1.94 6.93
C TYR A 70 15.06 -0.45 7.08
N LEU A 71 14.32 -0.09 8.14
CA LEU A 71 13.85 1.28 8.38
C LEU A 71 14.91 2.18 9.03
N GLY A 72 15.87 1.60 9.76
CA GLY A 72 16.69 2.35 10.72
C GLY A 72 15.89 2.78 11.96
N ALA A 73 14.89 1.99 12.36
CA ALA A 73 14.07 2.29 13.54
C ALA A 73 14.91 2.26 14.83
N TYR A 74 14.42 2.90 15.90
CA TYR A 74 15.09 3.04 17.19
C TYR A 74 16.47 3.71 17.09
N ASN A 75 16.59 4.68 16.18
CA ASN A 75 17.84 5.39 15.87
C ASN A 75 19.00 4.46 15.44
N GLN A 76 18.66 3.28 14.89
CA GLN A 76 19.66 2.39 14.31
C GLN A 76 20.01 2.84 12.89
N ASN A 77 21.24 2.61 12.46
CA ASN A 77 21.59 2.83 11.06
C ASN A 77 20.98 1.70 10.21
N PRO A 78 20.34 2.00 9.06
CA PRO A 78 19.87 0.97 8.16
C PRO A 78 20.99 0.04 7.70
N ASP A 79 20.74 -1.28 7.74
CA ASP A 79 21.58 -2.31 7.16
C ASP A 79 20.75 -3.23 6.28
N TYR A 80 20.63 -2.85 5.00
CA TYR A 80 19.82 -3.58 4.03
C TYR A 80 20.32 -5.01 3.78
N LYS A 81 21.62 -5.27 3.98
CA LYS A 81 22.18 -6.61 3.76
C LYS A 81 21.72 -7.54 4.87
N GLU A 82 21.85 -7.12 6.12
CA GLU A 82 21.40 -7.92 7.26
C GLU A 82 19.87 -7.95 7.35
N ALA A 83 19.18 -6.86 7.03
CA ALA A 83 17.72 -6.83 6.90
C ALA A 83 17.22 -7.90 5.92
N ARG A 84 17.81 -7.98 4.72
CA ARG A 84 17.47 -9.00 3.72
C ARG A 84 17.66 -10.42 4.27
N LYS A 85 18.75 -10.66 5.01
CA LYS A 85 19.01 -11.98 5.61
C LYS A 85 17.96 -12.33 6.66
N MET A 86 17.67 -11.42 7.59
CA MET A 86 16.66 -11.63 8.63
C MET A 86 15.25 -11.84 8.05
N LEU A 87 14.86 -11.01 7.08
CA LEU A 87 13.59 -11.15 6.38
C LEU A 87 13.51 -12.45 5.56
N SER A 88 14.63 -12.92 4.99
CA SER A 88 14.66 -14.23 4.30
C SER A 88 14.38 -15.37 5.27
N ILE A 89 15.04 -15.39 6.42
CA ILE A 89 14.81 -16.43 7.44
C ILE A 89 13.35 -16.38 7.92
N SER A 90 12.84 -15.19 8.24
CA SER A 90 11.45 -15.01 8.68
C SER A 90 10.42 -15.47 7.63
N SER A 91 10.67 -15.15 6.35
CA SER A 91 9.85 -15.57 5.22
C SER A 91 9.85 -17.10 5.08
N ASP A 92 11.01 -17.75 5.20
CA ASP A 92 11.16 -19.20 5.12
C ASP A 92 10.47 -19.91 6.30
N LEU A 93 10.37 -19.24 7.46
CA LEU A 93 9.58 -19.68 8.62
C LEU A 93 8.07 -19.37 8.50
N GLY A 94 7.63 -18.84 7.35
CA GLY A 94 6.21 -18.64 7.05
C GLY A 94 5.63 -17.29 7.47
N ASN A 95 6.45 -16.31 7.87
CA ASN A 95 5.93 -14.98 8.20
C ASN A 95 5.46 -14.23 6.93
N ILE A 96 4.16 -13.95 6.87
CA ILE A 96 3.50 -13.35 5.69
C ILE A 96 3.99 -11.92 5.41
N ARG A 97 4.30 -11.14 6.46
CA ARG A 97 4.81 -9.77 6.33
C ARG A 97 6.25 -9.77 5.85
N ALA A 98 7.05 -10.73 6.30
CA ALA A 98 8.41 -10.91 5.80
C ALA A 98 8.42 -11.28 4.31
N LYS A 99 7.51 -12.16 3.86
CA LYS A 99 7.33 -12.45 2.42
C LYS A 99 7.01 -11.19 1.63
N HIS A 100 6.07 -10.36 2.11
CA HIS A 100 5.71 -9.10 1.48
C HIS A 100 6.92 -8.15 1.36
N ILE A 101 7.57 -7.80 2.48
CA ILE A 101 8.67 -6.84 2.49
C ILE A 101 9.89 -7.35 1.70
N LEU A 102 10.25 -8.63 1.88
CA LEU A 102 11.33 -9.24 1.10
C LEU A 102 10.99 -9.27 -0.39
N GLY A 103 9.74 -9.59 -0.73
CA GLY A 103 9.23 -9.54 -2.10
C GLY A 103 9.43 -8.17 -2.74
N SER A 104 8.98 -7.12 -2.06
CA SER A 104 9.14 -5.72 -2.47
C SER A 104 10.60 -5.32 -2.67
N PHE A 105 11.49 -5.76 -1.79
CA PHE A 105 12.93 -5.50 -1.93
C PHE A 105 13.53 -6.22 -3.14
N LEU A 106 13.11 -7.45 -3.41
CA LEU A 106 13.71 -8.27 -4.46
C LEU A 106 13.25 -7.89 -5.87
N ILE A 107 12.03 -7.38 -6.04
CA ILE A 107 11.53 -6.93 -7.35
C ILE A 107 12.30 -5.72 -7.91
N THR A 108 12.95 -4.93 -7.05
CA THR A 108 13.81 -3.82 -7.49
C THR A 108 15.22 -4.25 -7.89
N SER A 109 15.59 -5.53 -7.69
CA SER A 109 16.90 -6.05 -8.08
C SER A 109 17.09 -6.05 -9.60
N GLU A 110 18.34 -5.92 -10.03
CA GLU A 110 18.77 -6.12 -11.43
C GLU A 110 18.95 -7.61 -11.76
N LYS A 111 19.02 -8.48 -10.75
CA LYS A 111 19.20 -9.92 -10.96
C LYS A 111 17.86 -10.57 -11.22
N ALA A 112 17.72 -11.22 -12.37
CA ALA A 112 16.49 -11.91 -12.76
C ALA A 112 16.03 -12.97 -11.73
N GLU A 113 16.96 -13.69 -11.10
CA GLU A 113 16.66 -14.66 -10.05
C GLU A 113 16.03 -14.00 -8.81
N ASP A 114 16.59 -12.86 -8.37
CA ASP A 114 16.04 -12.10 -7.25
C ASP A 114 14.63 -11.61 -7.60
N VAL A 115 14.44 -11.03 -8.79
CA VAL A 115 13.13 -10.57 -9.27
C VAL A 115 12.10 -11.69 -9.30
N TYR A 116 12.48 -12.85 -9.83
CA TYR A 116 11.61 -14.04 -9.85
C TYR A 116 11.23 -14.46 -8.43
N LYS A 117 12.20 -14.56 -7.52
CA LYS A 117 11.92 -14.87 -6.10
C LYS A 117 11.00 -13.82 -5.48
N GLY A 118 11.24 -12.54 -5.75
CA GLY A 118 10.47 -11.42 -5.22
C GLY A 118 9.01 -11.46 -5.62
N THR A 119 8.74 -11.67 -6.91
CA THR A 119 7.37 -11.78 -7.43
C THR A 119 6.63 -12.98 -6.84
N LYS A 120 7.29 -14.15 -6.67
CA LYS A 120 6.68 -15.31 -6.00
C LYS A 120 6.36 -15.08 -4.52
N LEU A 121 7.21 -14.35 -3.80
CA LEU A 121 6.92 -13.97 -2.42
C LEU A 121 5.74 -12.99 -2.32
N LEU A 122 5.61 -12.07 -3.28
CA LEU A 122 4.46 -11.15 -3.35
C LEU A 122 3.15 -11.88 -3.70
N GLU A 123 3.18 -12.84 -4.64
CA GLU A 123 2.02 -13.71 -4.92
C GLU A 123 1.58 -14.46 -3.67
N LEU A 124 2.52 -15.13 -2.99
CA LEU A 124 2.22 -15.90 -1.77
C LEU A 124 1.69 -15.02 -0.64
N SER A 125 2.32 -13.87 -0.38
CA SER A 125 1.86 -12.96 0.67
C SER A 125 0.47 -12.37 0.35
N PHE A 126 0.15 -12.13 -0.93
CA PHE A 126 -1.20 -11.75 -1.34
C PHE A 126 -2.22 -12.85 -1.03
N GLU A 127 -1.93 -14.08 -1.43
CA GLU A 127 -2.80 -15.25 -1.18
C GLU A 127 -3.00 -15.51 0.32
N GLU A 128 -2.01 -15.16 1.14
CA GLU A 128 -2.04 -15.27 2.60
C GLU A 128 -2.65 -14.04 3.30
N GLY A 129 -3.05 -13.01 2.55
CA GLY A 129 -3.88 -11.91 3.05
C GLY A 129 -3.26 -10.50 3.04
N ILE A 130 -2.02 -10.33 2.56
CA ILE A 130 -1.41 -9.00 2.38
C ILE A 130 -1.80 -8.43 1.00
N LEU A 131 -2.94 -7.75 0.95
CA LEU A 131 -3.53 -7.26 -0.31
C LEU A 131 -2.63 -6.25 -1.05
N ASP A 132 -1.87 -5.45 -0.30
CA ASP A 132 -0.90 -4.47 -0.82
C ASP A 132 0.20 -5.12 -1.68
N SER A 133 0.43 -6.43 -1.54
CA SER A 133 1.33 -7.15 -2.43
C SER A 133 0.91 -7.07 -3.91
N SER A 134 -0.39 -6.91 -4.20
CA SER A 134 -0.89 -6.70 -5.56
C SER A 134 -0.43 -5.37 -6.16
N VAL A 135 -0.31 -4.31 -5.35
CA VAL A 135 0.22 -3.00 -5.77
C VAL A 135 1.70 -3.14 -6.14
N ASN A 136 2.49 -3.84 -5.34
CA ASN A 136 3.91 -4.08 -5.63
C ASN A 136 4.12 -4.95 -6.88
N LEU A 137 3.25 -5.95 -7.10
CA LEU A 137 3.24 -6.72 -8.36
C LEU A 137 2.86 -5.85 -9.56
N TYR A 138 1.97 -4.87 -9.40
CA TYR A 138 1.65 -3.92 -10.47
C TYR A 138 2.86 -3.04 -10.82
N TYR A 139 3.59 -2.54 -9.82
CA TYR A 139 4.84 -1.82 -10.08
C TYR A 139 5.88 -2.71 -10.79
N ALA A 140 6.01 -3.96 -10.38
CA ALA A 140 6.87 -4.93 -11.08
C ALA A 140 6.40 -5.15 -12.54
N TYR A 141 5.09 -5.18 -12.81
CA TYR A 141 4.54 -5.26 -14.16
C TYR A 141 4.91 -4.04 -15.02
N GLN A 142 4.75 -2.83 -14.48
CA GLN A 142 5.09 -1.58 -15.18
C GLN A 142 6.59 -1.51 -15.54
N LEU A 143 7.45 -2.11 -14.70
CA LEU A 143 8.89 -2.25 -14.97
C LEU A 143 9.23 -3.41 -15.93
N GLY A 144 8.25 -4.16 -16.42
CA GLY A 144 8.46 -5.35 -17.26
C GLY A 144 9.05 -6.55 -16.50
N LYS A 145 9.02 -6.53 -15.17
CA LYS A 145 9.57 -7.54 -14.26
C LYS A 145 8.55 -8.57 -13.78
N TYR A 146 7.27 -8.37 -14.09
CA TYR A 146 6.19 -9.30 -13.79
C TYR A 146 5.28 -9.52 -14.99
N GLY A 147 4.90 -10.78 -15.25
CA GLY A 147 4.22 -11.18 -16.48
C GLY A 147 2.91 -11.96 -16.30
N ASP A 148 2.54 -12.36 -15.08
CA ASP A 148 1.26 -13.04 -14.84
C ASP A 148 0.13 -12.02 -14.70
N ILE A 149 -0.36 -11.57 -15.85
CA ILE A 149 -1.41 -10.55 -15.94
C ILE A 149 -2.74 -11.04 -15.39
N ALA A 150 -3.03 -12.34 -15.53
CA ALA A 150 -4.28 -12.91 -15.04
C ALA A 150 -4.30 -12.88 -13.50
N PHE A 151 -3.21 -13.30 -12.86
CA PHE A 151 -3.05 -13.17 -11.42
C PHE A 151 -3.15 -11.71 -10.99
N LEU A 152 -2.36 -10.81 -11.61
CA LEU A 152 -2.32 -9.39 -11.24
C LEU A 152 -3.70 -8.72 -11.30
N LYS A 153 -4.42 -8.96 -12.40
CA LYS A 153 -5.74 -8.36 -12.60
C LYS A 153 -6.74 -8.85 -11.56
N ASN A 154 -6.69 -10.15 -11.24
CA ASN A 154 -7.55 -10.74 -10.22
C ASN A 154 -7.19 -10.27 -8.81
N SER A 155 -5.89 -10.13 -8.49
CA SER A 155 -5.44 -9.69 -7.17
C SER A 155 -5.78 -8.22 -6.92
N LEU A 156 -5.51 -7.33 -7.88
CA LEU A 156 -5.93 -5.92 -7.81
C LEU A 156 -7.45 -5.78 -7.69
N ARG A 157 -8.21 -6.59 -8.45
CA ARG A 157 -9.66 -6.59 -8.35
C ARG A 157 -10.16 -7.01 -6.96
N LYS A 158 -9.57 -8.04 -6.37
CA LYS A 158 -9.92 -8.50 -5.01
C LYS A 158 -9.60 -7.45 -3.95
N ALA A 159 -8.44 -6.79 -4.03
CA ALA A 159 -8.09 -5.69 -3.13
C ALA A 159 -9.09 -4.52 -3.28
N SER A 160 -9.41 -4.15 -4.51
CA SER A 160 -10.45 -3.16 -4.82
C SER A 160 -11.83 -3.54 -4.28
N ASP A 161 -12.23 -4.82 -4.35
CA ASP A 161 -13.54 -5.26 -3.86
C ASP A 161 -13.69 -5.12 -2.33
N VAL A 162 -12.59 -5.15 -1.57
CA VAL A 162 -12.60 -4.94 -0.11
C VAL A 162 -12.36 -3.50 0.33
N GLY A 163 -12.22 -2.56 -0.61
CA GLY A 163 -12.15 -1.14 -0.29
C GLY A 163 -10.84 -0.44 -0.64
N ASP A 164 -9.85 -1.14 -1.21
CA ASP A 164 -8.59 -0.51 -1.61
C ASP A 164 -8.75 0.34 -2.87
N ASP A 165 -8.72 1.66 -2.69
CA ASP A 165 -8.87 2.62 -3.78
C ASP A 165 -7.69 2.62 -4.75
N GLU A 166 -6.46 2.45 -4.25
CA GLU A 166 -5.28 2.42 -5.11
C GLU A 166 -5.37 1.19 -6.01
N ALA A 167 -5.63 0.00 -5.44
CA ALA A 167 -5.81 -1.21 -6.22
C ALA A 167 -6.94 -1.10 -7.25
N ALA A 168 -8.01 -0.36 -6.96
CA ALA A 168 -9.09 -0.10 -7.90
C ALA A 168 -8.61 0.72 -9.12
N ILE A 169 -7.82 1.78 -8.88
CA ILE A 169 -7.22 2.59 -9.96
C ILE A 169 -6.23 1.74 -10.78
N LEU A 170 -5.37 0.97 -10.13
CA LEU A 170 -4.37 0.13 -10.81
C LEU A 170 -5.02 -1.00 -11.61
N PHE A 171 -6.11 -1.61 -11.10
CA PHE A 171 -6.94 -2.54 -11.87
C PHE A 171 -7.47 -1.89 -13.16
N GLY A 172 -7.94 -0.65 -13.05
CA GLY A 172 -8.41 0.14 -14.16
C GLY A 172 -7.34 0.43 -15.20
N GLN A 173 -6.15 0.86 -14.76
CA GLN A 173 -4.99 1.11 -15.62
C GLN A 173 -4.52 -0.17 -16.33
N LEU A 174 -4.36 -1.28 -15.60
CA LEU A 174 -3.99 -2.57 -16.20
C LEU A 174 -5.00 -3.00 -17.28
N THR A 175 -6.29 -2.83 -16.99
CA THR A 175 -7.36 -3.18 -17.93
C THR A 175 -7.36 -2.28 -19.16
N LEU A 176 -7.09 -0.97 -18.98
CA LEU A 176 -6.93 -0.04 -20.08
C LEU A 176 -5.76 -0.46 -20.98
N ASP A 177 -4.59 -0.71 -20.40
CA ASP A 177 -3.38 -1.12 -21.14
C ASP A 177 -3.61 -2.42 -21.95
N GLU A 178 -4.21 -3.43 -21.33
CA GLU A 178 -4.55 -4.68 -22.02
C GLU A 178 -5.56 -4.48 -23.16
N ALA A 179 -6.62 -3.72 -22.88
CA ALA A 179 -7.70 -3.54 -23.83
C ALA A 179 -7.30 -2.67 -25.02
N MET A 180 -6.44 -1.67 -24.81
CA MET A 180 -5.86 -0.88 -25.90
C MET A 180 -5.03 -1.76 -26.85
N LYS A 181 -4.20 -2.67 -26.30
CA LYS A 181 -3.39 -3.60 -27.11
C LYS A 181 -4.23 -4.57 -27.94
N LYS A 182 -5.38 -4.98 -27.41
CA LYS A 182 -6.28 -5.98 -28.02
C LYS A 182 -7.46 -5.36 -28.77
N ASN A 183 -7.59 -4.03 -28.76
CA ASN A 183 -8.78 -3.30 -29.21
C ASN A 183 -10.09 -3.82 -28.58
N ASP A 184 -10.05 -4.13 -27.28
CA ASP A 184 -11.13 -4.81 -26.54
C ASP A 184 -12.07 -3.80 -25.85
N SER A 185 -13.08 -3.35 -26.60
CA SER A 185 -14.13 -2.44 -26.08
C SER A 185 -14.93 -3.03 -24.91
N GLU A 186 -15.13 -4.35 -24.87
CA GLU A 186 -15.97 -5.01 -23.88
C GLU A 186 -15.30 -4.99 -22.51
N SER A 187 -13.99 -5.28 -22.44
CA SER A 187 -13.22 -5.17 -21.21
C SER A 187 -13.20 -3.75 -20.66
N LEU A 188 -13.05 -2.73 -21.51
CA LEU A 188 -13.12 -1.33 -21.05
C LEU A 188 -14.49 -0.98 -20.51
N PHE A 189 -15.56 -1.38 -21.20
CA PHE A 189 -16.93 -1.10 -20.76
C PHE A 189 -17.23 -1.75 -19.40
N LYS A 190 -16.82 -3.01 -19.21
CA LYS A 190 -16.94 -3.73 -17.94
C LYS A 190 -16.14 -3.06 -16.82
N MET A 191 -14.93 -2.59 -17.12
CA MET A 191 -14.09 -1.88 -16.15
C MET A 191 -14.70 -0.54 -15.73
N VAL A 192 -15.18 0.28 -16.68
CA VAL A 192 -15.85 1.56 -16.36
C VAL A 192 -17.11 1.30 -15.53
N SER A 193 -17.91 0.31 -15.91
CA SER A 193 -19.12 -0.07 -15.17
C SER A 193 -18.80 -0.50 -13.74
N TYR A 194 -17.75 -1.31 -13.57
CA TYR A 194 -17.29 -1.74 -12.25
C TYR A 194 -16.83 -0.57 -11.39
N LEU A 195 -15.91 0.27 -11.88
CA LEU A 195 -15.35 1.38 -11.10
C LEU A 195 -16.40 2.45 -10.79
N SER A 196 -17.33 2.70 -11.71
CA SER A 196 -18.47 3.59 -11.44
C SER A 196 -19.36 3.03 -10.33
N ASN A 197 -19.70 1.73 -10.40
CA ASN A 197 -20.52 1.11 -9.36
C ASN A 197 -19.82 1.07 -8.00
N ARG A 198 -18.49 0.85 -7.99
CA ARG A 198 -17.68 0.95 -6.79
C ARG A 198 -17.73 2.37 -6.21
N ALA A 199 -17.49 3.38 -7.04
CA ALA A 199 -17.54 4.78 -6.62
C ALA A 199 -18.90 5.19 -6.05
N ASP A 200 -20.00 4.68 -6.62
CA ASP A 200 -21.35 4.97 -6.14
C ASP A 200 -21.68 4.27 -4.81
N LYS A 201 -21.21 3.04 -4.61
CA LYS A 201 -21.59 2.19 -3.47
C LYS A 201 -20.65 2.29 -2.28
N GLN A 202 -19.35 2.36 -2.54
CA GLN A 202 -18.30 2.36 -1.52
C GLN A 202 -17.59 3.71 -1.42
N GLY A 203 -17.66 4.52 -2.49
CA GLY A 203 -16.87 5.74 -2.60
C GLY A 203 -15.43 5.48 -2.99
N PHE A 204 -14.71 6.57 -3.20
CA PHE A 204 -13.26 6.64 -3.19
C PHE A 204 -12.87 7.72 -2.18
N SER A 205 -11.69 7.63 -1.60
CA SER A 205 -11.06 8.74 -0.90
C SER A 205 -10.99 9.97 -1.83
N ASN A 206 -11.09 11.16 -1.22
CA ASN A 206 -11.09 12.42 -1.97
C ASN A 206 -9.87 12.53 -2.91
N ASP A 207 -8.72 12.04 -2.46
CA ASP A 207 -7.49 12.04 -3.25
C ASP A 207 -7.50 11.07 -4.44
N MET A 208 -8.35 10.03 -4.42
CA MET A 208 -8.39 9.02 -5.48
C MET A 208 -9.43 9.30 -6.57
N TYR A 209 -10.45 10.13 -6.29
CA TYR A 209 -11.40 10.56 -7.33
C TYR A 209 -10.71 11.26 -8.51
N LYS A 210 -9.66 12.05 -8.24
CA LYS A 210 -8.89 12.72 -9.29
C LYS A 210 -8.23 11.73 -10.25
N ASN A 211 -7.76 10.59 -9.74
CA ASN A 211 -7.15 9.51 -10.50
C ASN A 211 -8.19 8.67 -11.24
N LEU A 212 -9.35 8.42 -10.61
CA LEU A 212 -10.49 7.74 -11.26
C LEU A 212 -10.97 8.51 -12.49
N TYR A 213 -11.19 9.82 -12.35
CA TYR A 213 -11.62 10.66 -13.46
C TYR A 213 -10.53 10.75 -14.54
N TYR A 214 -9.26 10.84 -14.16
CA TYR A 214 -8.18 10.85 -15.15
C TYR A 214 -8.08 9.52 -15.91
N LEU A 215 -8.30 8.38 -15.24
CA LEU A 215 -8.40 7.07 -15.88
C LEU A 215 -9.55 7.04 -16.90
N PHE A 216 -10.74 7.52 -16.53
CA PHE A 216 -11.87 7.61 -17.46
C PHE A 216 -11.61 8.57 -18.62
N PHE A 217 -10.91 9.69 -18.39
CA PHE A 217 -10.40 10.51 -19.47
C PHE A 217 -9.48 9.70 -20.41
N GLY A 218 -8.60 8.85 -19.89
CA GLY A 218 -7.82 7.92 -20.70
C GLY A 218 -8.68 6.99 -21.56
N VAL A 219 -9.72 6.38 -20.96
CA VAL A 219 -10.66 5.50 -21.67
C VAL A 219 -11.36 6.22 -22.83
N TYR A 220 -11.85 7.44 -22.62
CA TYR A 220 -12.66 8.15 -23.63
C TYR A 220 -11.85 9.10 -24.53
N GLY A 221 -10.67 9.52 -24.10
CA GLY A 221 -9.88 10.58 -24.73
C GLY A 221 -8.71 10.11 -25.58
N LEU A 222 -8.17 8.90 -25.32
CA LEU A 222 -7.07 8.38 -26.12
C LEU A 222 -7.52 8.16 -27.57
N ARG A 223 -6.67 8.58 -28.52
CA ARG A 223 -7.00 8.60 -29.96
C ARG A 223 -7.44 7.25 -30.49
N ASP A 224 -6.75 6.20 -30.02
CA ASP A 224 -6.90 4.83 -30.52
C ASP A 224 -7.77 3.98 -29.56
N SER A 225 -8.44 4.62 -28.59
CA SER A 225 -9.34 3.91 -27.68
C SER A 225 -10.59 3.42 -28.41
N PRO A 226 -10.99 2.15 -28.23
CA PRO A 226 -12.22 1.65 -28.83
C PRO A 226 -13.49 2.25 -28.20
N LEU A 227 -13.38 2.92 -27.05
CA LEU A 227 -14.48 3.66 -26.43
C LEU A 227 -14.35 5.18 -26.61
N LYS A 228 -13.49 5.66 -27.51
CA LYS A 228 -13.26 7.09 -27.70
C LYS A 228 -14.56 7.88 -27.85
N ASN A 229 -14.71 8.92 -27.03
CA ASN A 229 -15.86 9.81 -27.03
C ASN A 229 -15.43 11.19 -26.51
N SER A 230 -15.45 12.22 -27.36
CA SER A 230 -14.96 13.55 -26.98
C SER A 230 -15.77 14.20 -25.87
N ILE A 231 -17.09 14.00 -25.82
CA ILE A 231 -17.96 14.58 -24.80
C ILE A 231 -17.59 14.00 -23.42
N TYR A 232 -17.43 12.68 -23.31
CA TYR A 232 -17.01 12.06 -22.06
C TYR A 232 -15.56 12.36 -21.71
N ALA A 233 -14.66 12.42 -22.70
CA ALA A 233 -13.27 12.82 -22.47
C ALA A 233 -13.19 14.21 -21.84
N ASP A 234 -13.86 15.20 -22.43
CA ASP A 234 -13.87 16.58 -21.91
C ASP A 234 -14.50 16.66 -20.52
N TYR A 235 -15.58 15.90 -20.29
CA TYR A 235 -16.23 15.83 -18.99
C TYR A 235 -15.28 15.29 -17.91
N TYR A 236 -14.65 14.13 -18.15
CA TYR A 236 -13.78 13.50 -17.17
C TYR A 236 -12.45 14.25 -16.98
N LEU A 237 -11.93 14.89 -18.03
CA LEU A 237 -10.75 15.75 -17.92
C LEU A 237 -11.01 16.94 -16.99
N LYS A 238 -12.17 17.61 -17.15
CA LYS A 238 -12.59 18.70 -16.25
C LYS A 238 -12.77 18.21 -14.83
N LYS A 239 -13.44 17.07 -14.63
CA LYS A 239 -13.62 16.47 -13.30
C LYS A 239 -12.30 16.13 -12.63
N ALA A 240 -11.36 15.55 -13.36
CA ALA A 240 -10.02 15.27 -12.84
C ALA A 240 -9.30 16.56 -12.40
N ALA A 241 -9.35 17.61 -13.22
CA ALA A 241 -8.74 18.90 -12.90
C ALA A 241 -9.42 19.62 -11.71
N GLU A 242 -10.75 19.60 -11.63
CA GLU A 242 -11.52 20.11 -10.49
C GLU A 242 -11.14 19.43 -9.17
N ASN A 243 -10.72 18.15 -9.24
CA ASN A 243 -10.24 17.37 -8.10
C ASN A 243 -8.71 17.43 -7.93
N GLY A 244 -8.02 18.37 -8.60
CA GLY A 244 -6.60 18.61 -8.38
C GLY A 244 -5.64 17.68 -9.13
N HIS A 245 -6.10 16.96 -10.17
CA HIS A 245 -5.18 16.13 -10.97
C HIS A 245 -4.25 17.03 -11.82
N GLU A 246 -2.97 17.04 -11.50
CA GLU A 246 -1.98 17.98 -12.05
C GLU A 246 -1.90 17.93 -13.59
N TYR A 247 -1.84 16.73 -14.18
CA TYR A 247 -1.80 16.60 -15.64
C TYR A 247 -3.10 17.07 -16.31
N ALA A 248 -4.24 16.90 -15.66
CA ALA A 248 -5.52 17.33 -16.23
C ALA A 248 -5.59 18.87 -16.25
N ILE A 249 -5.15 19.50 -15.16
CA ILE A 249 -5.02 20.96 -15.06
C ILE A 249 -4.09 21.48 -16.15
N LYS A 250 -2.92 20.84 -16.34
CA LYS A 250 -1.96 21.22 -17.37
C LYS A 250 -2.56 21.15 -18.78
N ILE A 251 -3.20 20.04 -19.14
CA ILE A 251 -3.84 19.86 -20.45
C ILE A 251 -4.92 20.93 -20.69
N LEU A 252 -5.73 21.27 -19.68
CA LEU A 252 -6.75 22.31 -19.81
C LEU A 252 -6.18 23.73 -19.91
N ASN A 253 -4.99 23.98 -19.39
CA ASN A 253 -4.33 25.28 -19.48
C ASN A 253 -3.56 25.46 -20.80
N GLU A 254 -3.03 24.39 -21.38
CA GLU A 254 -2.36 24.42 -22.69
C GLU A 254 -3.35 24.58 -23.87
N ASN A 255 -4.62 24.24 -23.66
CA ASN A 255 -5.69 24.36 -24.66
C ASN A 255 -6.50 25.67 -24.56
N LYS A 256 -6.05 26.65 -23.77
CA LYS A 256 -6.64 28.01 -23.65
C LYS A 256 -5.84 29.00 -24.46
#